data_AF-A0A2T0LCJ2-F1
#
_entry.id   AF-A0A2T0LCJ2-F1
#
_cell.length_a   1.000
_cell.length_b   1.000
_cell.length_c   1.000
_cell.angle_alpha   90.00
_cell.angle_beta   90.00
_cell.angle_gamma   90.00
#
_symmetry.space_group_name_H-M   'P 1'
#
loop_
_entity.id
_entity.type
_entity.pdbx_description
1 polymer ?
#
loop_
_entity_poly.entity_id
_entity_poly.type
_entity_poly.pdbx_seq_one_letter_code
_entity_poly.pdbx_strand_id
1 'polypeptide(L)'
;MELFHRRLAELWWKYRSGQRLTLIDLNQWLESLDALTVHPNKKHWFEWTIARLHEYNKLIGTIPRPFLSEWEGALDANLEYCWKVHKLEEMARLAEEMGERGWAHRLHDELGRIKEGVTP
;
A
#
# COMPACT_ATOMS: atom_id res chain seq x y z
N MET A 1 3.69 1.83 9.07
CA MET A 1 2.83 1.53 7.90
C MET A 1 1.89 0.43 8.33
N GLU A 2 0.59 0.57 8.04
CA GLU A 2 -0.38 -0.46 8.43
C GLU A 2 -0.09 -1.79 7.73
N LEU A 3 -0.31 -2.90 8.44
CA LEU A 3 0.01 -4.24 7.94
C LEU A 3 -0.75 -4.60 6.67
N PHE A 4 -1.99 -4.12 6.53
CA PHE A 4 -2.82 -4.40 5.36
C PHE A 4 -2.25 -3.78 4.07
N HIS A 5 -1.63 -2.60 4.13
CA HIS A 5 -0.98 -2.00 2.95
C HIS A 5 0.14 -2.87 2.43
N ARG A 6 1.01 -3.29 3.35
CA ARG A 6 2.14 -4.17 3.05
C ARG A 6 1.64 -5.49 2.48
N ARG A 7 0.63 -6.10 3.10
CA ARG A 7 0.12 -7.40 2.64
C ARG A 7 -0.54 -7.31 1.26
N LEU A 8 -1.31 -6.26 1.00
CA LEU A 8 -1.85 -5.98 -0.34
C LEU A 8 -0.73 -5.80 -1.37
N ALA A 9 0.30 -5.02 -1.05
CA ALA A 9 1.44 -4.79 -1.95
C ALA A 9 2.19 -6.10 -2.27
N GLU A 10 2.50 -6.92 -1.26
CA GLU A 10 3.18 -8.21 -1.42
C GLU A 10 2.40 -9.16 -2.33
N LEU A 11 1.11 -9.32 -2.07
CA LEU A 11 0.24 -10.21 -2.82
C LEU A 11 -0.03 -9.71 -4.24
N TRP A 12 -0.16 -8.39 -4.40
CA TRP A 12 -0.32 -7.76 -5.71
C TRP A 12 0.93 -7.95 -6.56
N TRP A 13 2.12 -7.74 -5.97
CA TRP A 13 3.39 -8.00 -6.64
C TRP A 13 3.55 -9.47 -7.03
N LYS A 14 3.19 -10.40 -6.12
CA LYS A 14 3.21 -11.84 -6.39
C LYS A 14 2.34 -12.18 -7.61
N TYR A 15 1.11 -11.68 -7.65
CA TYR A 15 0.21 -11.84 -8.80
C TYR A 15 0.79 -11.24 -10.09
N ARG A 16 1.26 -9.98 -10.04
CA ARG A 16 1.84 -9.26 -11.19
C ARG A 16 3.10 -9.92 -11.74
N SER A 17 3.86 -10.60 -10.89
CA SER A 17 5.04 -11.39 -11.27
C SER A 17 4.70 -12.75 -11.89
N GLY A 18 3.42 -13.04 -12.15
CA GLY A 18 2.95 -14.31 -12.71
C GLY A 18 2.99 -15.48 -11.73
N GLN A 19 3.22 -15.23 -10.44
CA GLN A 19 3.23 -16.29 -9.44
C GLN A 19 1.79 -16.64 -9.03
N ARG A 20 1.53 -17.94 -8.82
CA ARG A 20 0.21 -18.42 -8.41
C ARG A 20 -0.07 -18.03 -6.95
N LEU A 21 -1.24 -17.43 -6.72
CA LEU A 21 -1.77 -17.21 -5.36
C LEU A 21 -2.38 -18.52 -4.84
N THR A 22 -2.02 -18.87 -3.61
CA THR A 22 -2.63 -19.98 -2.86
C THR A 22 -3.97 -19.56 -2.25
N LEU A 23 -4.74 -20.52 -1.72
CA LEU A 23 -5.97 -20.19 -1.00
C LEU A 23 -5.69 -19.30 0.23
N ILE A 24 -4.58 -19.53 0.93
CA ILE A 24 -4.15 -18.70 2.06
C ILE A 24 -3.87 -17.26 1.59
N ASP A 25 -3.17 -17.11 0.47
CA ASP A 25 -2.91 -15.78 -0.11
C ASP A 25 -4.22 -15.06 -0.47
N LEU A 26 -5.18 -15.76 -1.05
CA LEU A 26 -6.48 -15.19 -1.41
C LEU A 26 -7.28 -14.75 -0.18
N ASN A 27 -7.25 -15.53 0.91
CA ASN A 27 -7.92 -15.14 2.15
C ASN A 27 -7.28 -13.88 2.74
N GLN A 28 -5.95 -13.83 2.80
CA GLN A 28 -5.21 -12.67 3.31
C GLN A 28 -5.38 -11.44 2.43
N TRP A 29 -5.54 -11.63 1.10
CA TRP A 29 -5.91 -10.55 0.18
C TRP A 29 -7.25 -9.94 0.57
N LEU A 30 -8.28 -10.77 0.75
CA LEU A 30 -9.62 -10.32 1.13
C LEU A 30 -9.64 -9.66 2.52
N GLU A 31 -8.96 -10.24 3.51
CA GLU A 31 -8.83 -9.67 4.85
C GLU A 31 -8.17 -8.28 4.81
N SER A 32 -7.13 -8.11 3.98
CA SER A 32 -6.42 -6.84 3.87
C SER A 32 -7.27 -5.77 3.14
N LEU A 33 -8.05 -6.17 2.13
CA LEU A 33 -9.01 -5.28 1.48
C LEU A 33 -10.14 -4.86 2.43
N ASP A 34 -10.68 -5.78 3.22
CA ASP A 34 -11.70 -5.49 4.22
C ASP A 34 -11.15 -4.55 5.31
N ALA A 35 -9.92 -4.79 5.78
CA ALA A 35 -9.24 -3.91 6.74
C ALA A 35 -9.05 -2.48 6.21
N LEU A 36 -8.60 -2.34 4.96
CA LEU A 36 -8.47 -1.04 4.30
C LEU A 36 -9.83 -0.33 4.15
N THR A 37 -10.88 -1.08 3.86
CA THR A 37 -12.23 -0.53 3.68
C THR A 37 -12.73 0.16 4.95
N VAL A 38 -12.60 -0.51 6.10
CA VAL A 38 -13.04 0.04 7.39
C VAL A 38 -12.03 0.99 8.04
N HIS A 39 -10.83 1.14 7.47
CA HIS A 39 -9.80 2.01 8.02
C HIS A 39 -10.27 3.49 8.02
N PRO A 40 -10.35 4.17 9.19
CA PRO A 40 -10.93 5.50 9.27
C PRO A 40 -10.04 6.60 8.69
N ASN A 41 -8.71 6.42 8.71
CA ASN A 41 -7.74 7.48 8.42
C ASN A 41 -7.04 7.25 7.08
N LYS A 42 -7.82 7.23 5.99
CA LYS A 42 -7.28 7.15 4.63
C LYS A 42 -6.67 8.50 4.23
N LYS A 43 -5.39 8.50 3.89
CA LYS A 43 -4.55 9.68 3.59
C LYS A 43 -4.15 9.77 2.12
N HIS A 44 -4.25 8.67 1.38
CA HIS A 44 -3.86 8.56 -0.01
C HIS A 44 -5.07 8.28 -0.90
N TRP A 45 -5.07 8.83 -2.11
CA TRP A 45 -6.16 8.63 -3.07
C TRP A 45 -6.40 7.15 -3.38
N PHE A 46 -5.33 6.34 -3.44
CA PHE A 46 -5.43 4.91 -3.79
C PHE A 46 -6.21 4.12 -2.74
N GLU A 47 -6.17 4.54 -1.48
CA GLU A 47 -6.92 3.89 -0.39
C GLU A 47 -8.41 4.00 -0.59
N TRP A 48 -8.86 5.16 -1.04
CA TRP A 48 -10.27 5.43 -1.35
C TRP A 48 -10.72 4.63 -2.56
N THR A 49 -9.90 4.58 -3.62
CA THR A 49 -10.21 3.82 -4.82
C THR A 49 -10.31 2.32 -4.53
N ILE A 50 -9.34 1.75 -3.80
CA ILE A 50 -9.37 0.33 -3.42
C ILE A 50 -10.56 0.05 -2.49
N ALA A 51 -10.80 0.84 -1.45
CA ALA A 51 -11.93 0.61 -0.56
C ALA A 51 -13.28 0.59 -1.31
N ARG A 52 -13.53 1.62 -2.13
CA ARG A 52 -14.80 1.80 -2.84
C ARG A 52 -15.06 0.70 -3.86
N LEU A 53 -14.05 0.32 -4.65
CA LEU A 53 -14.20 -0.71 -5.66
C LEU A 53 -14.29 -2.11 -5.05
N HIS A 54 -13.66 -2.34 -3.89
CA HIS A 54 -13.83 -3.58 -3.13
C HIS A 54 -15.26 -3.72 -2.59
N GLU A 55 -15.82 -2.67 -1.98
CA GLU A 55 -17.22 -2.66 -1.54
C GLU A 55 -18.18 -2.93 -2.70
N TYR A 56 -17.96 -2.27 -3.85
CA TYR A 56 -18.73 -2.54 -5.06
C TYR A 56 -18.63 -4.01 -5.50
N ASN A 57 -17.42 -4.56 -5.53
CA ASN A 57 -17.18 -5.94 -5.89
C ASN A 57 -17.88 -6.92 -4.92
N LYS A 58 -17.94 -6.62 -3.62
CA LYS A 58 -18.68 -7.44 -2.64
C LYS A 58 -20.19 -7.44 -2.90
N LEU A 59 -20.75 -6.32 -3.35
CA LEU A 59 -22.18 -6.17 -3.62
C LEU A 59 -22.59 -6.81 -4.95
N ILE A 60 -21.78 -6.66 -5.99
CA ILE A 60 -22.14 -7.00 -7.38
C ILE A 60 -21.46 -8.30 -7.85
N GLY A 61 -20.40 -8.74 -7.17
CA GLY A 61 -19.61 -9.92 -7.53
C GLY A 61 -18.60 -9.69 -8.66
N THR A 62 -18.49 -8.46 -9.18
CA THR A 62 -17.50 -8.11 -10.20
C THR A 62 -17.20 -6.61 -10.21
N ILE A 63 -15.99 -6.23 -10.61
CA ILE A 63 -15.61 -4.85 -10.92
C ILE A 63 -15.89 -4.60 -12.41
N PRO A 64 -16.66 -3.57 -12.79
CA PRO A 64 -16.95 -3.28 -14.19
C PRO A 64 -15.66 -2.98 -14.96
N ARG A 65 -15.58 -3.42 -16.23
CA ARG A 65 -14.39 -3.21 -17.07
C ARG A 65 -13.83 -1.79 -17.08
N PRO A 66 -14.66 -0.72 -17.14
CA PRO A 66 -14.16 0.65 -17.11
C PRO A 66 -13.47 1.06 -15.82
N PHE A 67 -13.58 0.28 -14.73
CA PHE A 67 -12.96 0.56 -13.43
C PHE A 67 -11.85 -0.43 -13.08
N LEU A 68 -11.58 -1.42 -13.93
CA LEU A 68 -10.51 -2.38 -13.70
C LEU A 68 -9.13 -1.69 -13.77
N SER A 69 -8.93 -0.78 -14.73
CA SER A 69 -7.70 0.01 -14.84
C SER A 69 -7.41 0.84 -13.58
N GLU A 70 -8.46 1.44 -13.01
CA GLU A 70 -8.39 2.29 -11.83
C GLU A 70 -8.10 1.46 -10.58
N TRP A 71 -8.69 0.26 -10.49
CA TRP A 71 -8.39 -0.72 -9.46
C TRP A 71 -6.91 -1.13 -9.49
N GLU A 72 -6.42 -1.54 -10.66
CA GLU A 72 -5.04 -1.96 -10.84
C GLU A 72 -4.06 -0.81 -10.58
N GLY A 73 -4.38 0.39 -11.06
CA GLY A 73 -3.58 1.59 -10.82
C GLY A 73 -3.51 1.98 -9.35
N ALA A 74 -4.59 1.80 -8.58
CA ALA A 74 -4.57 2.05 -7.14
C ALA A 74 -3.75 0.99 -6.38
N LEU A 75 -3.80 -0.28 -6.79
CA LEU A 75 -2.95 -1.33 -6.22
C LEU A 75 -1.46 -1.13 -6.55
N ASP A 76 -1.15 -0.68 -7.77
CA ASP A 76 0.20 -0.27 -8.17
C ASP A 76 0.69 0.90 -7.32
N ALA A 77 -0.13 1.93 -7.10
CA ALA A 77 0.20 3.06 -6.24
C ALA A 77 0.43 2.64 -4.77
N ASN A 78 -0.37 1.70 -4.24
CA ASN A 78 -0.15 1.12 -2.92
C ASN A 78 1.20 0.38 -2.84
N LEU A 79 1.56 -0.38 -3.88
CA LEU A 79 2.85 -1.07 -3.96
C LEU A 79 4.02 -0.07 -3.99
N GLU A 80 3.95 0.96 -4.82
CA GLU A 80 4.97 2.02 -4.89
C GLU A 80 5.12 2.75 -3.56
N TYR A 81 4.01 3.08 -2.90
CA TYR A 81 4.00 3.68 -1.57
C TYR A 81 4.73 2.79 -0.54
N CYS A 82 4.39 1.50 -0.48
CA CYS A 82 5.04 0.55 0.44
C CYS A 82 6.56 0.48 0.19
N TRP A 83 6.96 0.48 -1.08
CA TRP A 83 8.38 0.42 -1.45
C TRP A 83 9.13 1.69 -1.06
N LYS A 84 8.52 2.87 -1.29
CA LYS A 84 9.09 4.15 -0.91
C LYS A 84 9.27 4.27 0.61
N VAL A 85 8.26 3.87 1.37
CA VAL A 85 8.31 3.84 2.84
C VAL A 85 9.43 2.93 3.33
N HIS A 86 9.49 1.68 2.82
CA HIS A 86 10.53 0.73 3.21
C HIS A 86 11.94 1.25 2.91
N LYS A 87 12.15 1.81 1.71
CA LYS A 87 13.44 2.38 1.31
C LYS A 87 13.88 3.52 2.24
N LEU A 88 12.97 4.43 2.58
CA LEU A 88 13.29 5.56 3.47
C LEU A 88 13.58 5.10 4.90
N GLU A 89 12.83 4.11 5.42
CA GLU A 89 13.10 3.51 6.73
C GLU A 89 14.49 2.87 6.78
N GLU A 90 14.88 2.16 5.72
CA GLU A 90 16.21 1.54 5.64
C GLU A 90 17.34 2.55 5.50
N MET A 91 17.13 3.60 4.69
CA MET A 91 18.10 4.71 4.59
C MET A 91 18.27 5.45 5.92
N ALA A 92 17.18 5.66 6.66
CA ALA A 92 17.24 6.32 7.96
C ALA A 92 18.02 5.47 8.97
N ARG A 93 17.76 4.16 9.01
CA ARG A 93 18.50 3.20 9.84
C ARG A 93 20.00 3.24 9.52
N LEU A 94 20.37 3.19 8.24
CA LEU A 94 21.78 3.26 7.82
C LEU A 94 22.44 4.59 8.21
N ALA A 95 21.74 5.71 8.05
CA ALA A 95 22.26 7.02 8.45
C ALA A 95 22.51 7.10 9.97
N GLU A 96 21.65 6.49 10.79
CA GLU A 96 21.85 6.40 12.24
C GLU A 96 23.08 5.55 12.58
N GLU A 97 23.25 4.40 11.94
CA GLU A 97 24.40 3.49 12.13
C GLU A 97 25.73 4.14 11.74
N MET A 98 25.71 5.01 10.72
CA MET A 98 26.88 5.77 10.26
C MET A 98 27.17 7.02 11.11
N GLY A 99 26.29 7.37 12.06
CA GLY A 99 26.42 8.59 12.86
C GLY A 99 25.97 9.87 12.14
N GLU A 100 25.37 9.76 10.96
CA GLU A 100 24.86 10.87 10.12
C GLU A 100 23.50 11.40 10.63
N ARG A 101 23.48 11.87 11.88
CA ARG A 101 22.24 12.25 12.60
C ARG A 101 21.40 13.30 11.87
N GLY A 102 22.05 14.28 11.26
CA GLY A 102 21.35 15.33 10.51
C GLY A 102 20.65 14.81 9.25
N TRP A 103 21.21 13.77 8.63
CA TRP A 103 20.58 13.13 7.48
C TRP A 103 19.45 12.18 7.90
N ALA A 104 19.65 11.38 8.95
CA ALA A 104 18.62 10.53 9.53
C ALA A 104 17.36 11.32 9.90
N HIS A 105 17.52 12.49 10.53
CA HIS A 105 16.38 13.36 10.87
C HIS A 105 15.58 13.81 9.64
N ARG A 106 16.26 14.24 8.56
CA ARG A 106 15.58 14.62 7.31
C ARG A 106 14.82 13.46 6.68
N LEU A 107 15.38 12.25 6.74
CA LEU A 107 14.71 11.04 6.22
C LEU A 107 13.46 10.70 7.02
N HIS A 108 13.52 10.81 8.35
CA HIS A 108 12.34 10.64 9.23
C HIS A 108 11.26 11.71 8.98
N ASP A 109 11.66 12.96 8.74
CA ASP A 109 10.72 14.03 8.39
C ASP A 109 10.02 13.76 7.05
N GLU A 110 10.78 13.35 6.03
CA GLU A 110 10.23 12.97 4.74
C GLU A 110 9.28 11.77 4.86
N LEU A 111 9.68 10.76 5.64
CA LEU A 111 8.85 9.59 5.94
C LEU A 111 7.53 9.99 6.60
N GLY A 112 7.58 10.94 7.55
CA GLY A 112 6.39 11.51 8.20
C GLY A 112 5.46 12.17 7.19
N ARG A 113 5.99 13.03 6.30
CA ARG A 113 5.20 13.70 5.25
C ARG A 113 4.52 12.70 4.32
N ILE A 114 5.25 11.69 3.87
CA ILE A 114 4.70 10.64 3.00
C ILE A 114 3.59 9.87 3.72
N LYS A 115 3.81 9.48 4.98
CA LYS A 115 2.80 8.78 5.80
C LYS A 115 1.58 9.64 6.12
N GLU A 116 1.66 10.96 5.98
CA GLU A 116 0.53 11.90 6.08
C GLU A 116 -0.17 12.16 4.73
N GLY A 117 0.21 11.45 3.67
CA GLY A 117 -0.33 11.69 2.33
C GLY A 117 0.17 13.00 1.69
N VAL A 118 1.13 13.69 2.32
CA VAL A 118 1.74 14.91 1.80
C VAL A 118 2.70 14.50 0.69
N THR A 119 2.25 14.63 -0.54
CA THR A 119 3.09 14.49 -1.74
C THR A 119 3.94 15.77 -1.89
N PRO A 120 5.24 15.68 -2.20
CA PRO A 120 6.02 16.83 -2.65
C PRO A 120 5.47 17.43 -3.94
#